data_AF-A0A1F8P790-F1
#
_entry.id   AF-A0A1F8P790-F1
#
_cell.length_a   1.000
_cell.length_b   1.000
_cell.length_c   1.000
_cell.angle_alpha   90.00
_cell.angle_beta   90.00
_cell.angle_gamma   90.00
#
_symmetry.space_group_name_H-M   'P 1'
#
loop_
_entity.id
_entity.type
_entity.pdbx_description
1 polymer ?
#
loop_
_entity_poly.entity_id
_entity_poly.type
_entity_poly.pdbx_seq_one_letter_code
_entity_poly.pdbx_strand_id
1 'polypeptide(L)' 'MGTILASYFDKAKAAGGIAAQVKLAMLTKMARVTATNAPDSAENIKTFDEAIKQIYLNKT' A
#
# COMPACT_ATOMS: atom_id res chain seq x y z
N MET A 1 -2.65 -15.06 -4.61
CA MET A 1 -1.56 -14.09 -4.83
C MET A 1 -2.19 -12.71 -4.86
N GLY A 2 -1.72 -11.81 -4.01
CA GLY A 2 -2.37 -10.53 -3.72
C GLY A 2 -2.14 -9.50 -4.83
N THR A 3 -2.91 -9.61 -5.91
CA THR A 3 -2.86 -8.65 -7.02
C THR A 3 -3.40 -7.29 -6.59
N ILE A 4 -4.39 -7.28 -5.68
CA ILE A 4 -4.98 -6.04 -5.17
C ILE A 4 -3.99 -5.36 -4.23
N LEU A 5 -3.41 -6.07 -3.26
CA LEU A 5 -2.41 -5.50 -2.34
C LEU A 5 -1.19 -4.93 -3.08
N ALA A 6 -0.70 -5.64 -4.11
CA ALA A 6 0.39 -5.14 -4.95
C ALA A 6 0.03 -3.83 -5.68
N SER A 7 -1.22 -3.67 -6.14
CA SER A 7 -1.67 -2.46 -6.85
C SER A 7 -1.63 -1.19 -6.00
N TYR A 8 -1.72 -1.30 -4.67
CA TYR A 8 -1.59 -0.14 -3.78
C TYR A 8 -0.19 0.48 -3.85
N PHE A 9 0.85 -0.32 -4.12
CA PHE A 9 2.19 0.23 -4.32
C PHE A 9 2.26 1.09 -5.57
N ASP A 10 1.54 0.73 -6.63
CA ASP A 10 1.49 1.56 -7.85
C ASP A 10 0.66 2.84 -7.58
N LYS A 11 -0.45 2.74 -6.84
CA LYS A 11 -1.23 3.91 -6.37
C LYS A 11 -0.38 4.84 -5.49
N ALA A 12 0.41 4.30 -4.57
CA ALA A 12 1.29 5.08 -3.70
C ALA A 12 2.39 5.77 -4.52
N LYS A 13 2.95 5.09 -5.52
CA LYS A 13 3.92 5.70 -6.44
C LYS A 13 3.32 6.86 -7.23
N ALA A 14 2.10 6.68 -7.75
CA ALA A 14 1.39 7.76 -8.44
C ALA A 14 1.08 8.94 -7.51
N ALA A 15 0.89 8.68 -6.22
CA ALA A 15 0.78 9.73 -5.22
C ALA A 15 2.15 10.41 -5.01
N GLY A 16 3.11 9.79 -4.34
CA GLY A 16 4.33 10.49 -3.86
C GLY A 16 5.64 9.87 -4.33
N GLY A 17 5.64 9.17 -5.47
CA GLY A 17 6.83 8.48 -5.98
C GLY A 17 7.31 7.37 -5.05
N ILE A 18 8.62 7.11 -5.07
CA ILE A 18 9.24 6.04 -4.28
C ILE A 18 9.05 6.25 -2.78
N ALA A 19 9.13 7.49 -2.30
CA ALA A 19 8.94 7.81 -0.88
C ALA A 19 7.56 7.37 -0.37
N ALA A 20 6.51 7.55 -1.18
CA ALA A 20 5.17 7.07 -0.84
C ALA A 20 5.05 5.54 -0.87
N GLN A 21 5.73 4.85 -1.79
CA GLN A 21 5.78 3.38 -1.77
C GLN A 21 6.44 2.85 -0.49
N VAL A 22 7.54 3.46 -0.06
CA VAL A 22 8.22 3.12 1.20
C VAL A 22 7.30 3.41 2.39
N LYS A 23 6.63 4.57 2.40
CA LYS A 23 5.67 4.93 3.45
C LYS A 23 4.51 3.95 3.51
N LEU A 24 3.99 3.49 2.36
CA LEU A 24 2.95 2.47 2.32
C LEU A 24 3.43 1.18 3.00
N ALA A 25 4.62 0.69 2.65
CA ALA A 25 5.19 -0.51 3.27
C ALA A 25 5.38 -0.35 4.79
N MET A 26 5.75 0.84 5.26
CA MET A 26 5.88 1.12 6.70
C MET A 26 4.52 1.10 7.41
N LEU A 27 3.50 1.71 6.80
CA LEU A 27 2.15 1.78 7.39
C LEU A 27 1.46 0.41 7.42
N THR A 28 1.62 -0.38 6.36
CA THR A 28 0.99 -1.72 6.26
C THR A 28 1.85 -2.82 6.88
N LYS A 29 3.10 -2.51 7.25
CA LYS A 29 4.14 -3.46 7.68
C LYS A 29 4.37 -4.60 6.68
N MET A 30 4.07 -4.35 5.40
CA MET A 30 4.13 -5.35 4.35
C MET A 30 4.85 -4.78 3.14
N ALA A 31 6.01 -5.35 2.79
CA ALA A 31 6.72 -4.99 1.58
C ALA A 31 5.98 -5.48 0.33
N ARG A 32 6.24 -4.88 -0.85
CA ARG A 32 5.58 -5.26 -2.11
C ARG A 32 5.71 -6.76 -2.41
N VAL A 33 6.88 -7.34 -2.20
CA VAL A 33 7.13 -8.79 -2.41
C VAL A 33 6.24 -9.64 -1.50
N THR A 34 6.06 -9.24 -0.25
CA THR A 34 5.15 -9.89 0.69
C THR A 34 3.69 -9.71 0.29
N ALA A 35 3.30 -8.50 -0.14
CA ALA A 35 1.96 -8.17 -0.60
C ALA A 35 1.51 -9.01 -1.80
N THR A 36 2.41 -9.28 -2.76
CA THR A 36 2.13 -10.14 -3.92
C THR A 36 1.82 -11.59 -3.51
N ASN A 37 2.37 -12.06 -2.38
CA ASN A 37 2.20 -13.42 -1.90
C ASN A 37 1.11 -13.56 -0.82
N ALA A 38 0.78 -12.46 -0.13
CA ALA A 38 -0.30 -12.41 0.85
C ALA A 38 -1.67 -12.57 0.18
N PRO A 39 -2.68 -13.10 0.91
CA PRO A 39 -4.05 -13.13 0.41
C PRO A 39 -4.63 -11.71 0.39
N ASP A 40 -5.46 -11.42 -0.61
CA ASP A 40 -6.33 -10.23 -0.65
C ASP A 40 -7.50 -10.38 0.35
N SER A 41 -7.17 -10.63 1.63
CA SER A 41 -8.16 -10.72 2.70
C SER A 41 -8.78 -9.34 2.97
N ALA A 42 -10.02 -9.32 3.45
CA ALA A 42 -10.68 -8.07 3.82
C ALA A 42 -9.87 -7.25 4.84
N GLU A 43 -9.18 -7.93 5.75
CA GLU A 43 -8.29 -7.31 6.73
C GLU A 43 -7.11 -6.61 6.05
N ASN A 44 -6.38 -7.30 5.16
CA ASN A 44 -5.25 -6.71 4.46
C ASN A 44 -5.70 -5.55 3.56
N ILE A 45 -6.81 -5.71 2.83
CA ILE A 45 -7.36 -4.64 1.98
C ILE A 45 -7.68 -3.40 2.81
N LYS A 46 -8.33 -3.58 3.96
CA LYS A 46 -8.66 -2.48 4.87
C LYS A 46 -7.41 -1.75 5.36
N THR A 47 -6.37 -2.48 5.79
CA THR A 47 -5.09 -1.87 6.21
C THR A 47 -4.45 -1.06 5.09
N PHE A 48 -4.44 -1.59 3.86
CA PHE A 48 -3.88 -0.90 2.71
C PHE A 48 -4.72 0.32 2.27
N ASP A 49 -6.04 0.25 2.37
CA ASP A 49 -6.95 1.38 2.14
C ASP A 49 -6.74 2.51 3.15
N GLU A 50 -6.56 2.18 4.43
CA GLU A 50 -6.26 3.18 5.46
C GLU A 50 -4.87 3.81 5.24
N ALA A 51 -3.87 3.00 4.93
CA ALA A 51 -2.51 3.47 4.67
C ALA A 51 -2.43 4.39 3.44
N ILE A 52 -3.12 4.04 2.34
CA ILE A 52 -3.08 4.85 1.12
C ILE A 52 -3.78 6.19 1.32
N LYS A 53 -4.89 6.25 2.09
CA LYS A 53 -5.57 7.51 2.43
C LYS A 53 -4.63 8.47 3.16
N GLN A 54 -3.84 7.97 4.11
CA GLN A 54 -2.85 8.80 4.82
C GLN A 54 -1.77 9.36 3.89
N ILE A 55 -1.38 8.61 2.86
CA ILE A 55 -0.42 9.09 1.86
C ILE A 55 -1.01 10.20 0.99
N TYR A 56 -2.28 10.07 0.60
CA TYR A 56 -2.97 11.10 -0.17
C TYR A 56 -3.26 12.37 0.65
N LEU A 57 -3.57 12.24 1.94
CA LEU A 57 -3.85 13.38 2.81
C LEU A 57 -2.59 14.19 3.15
N ASN A 58 -1.43 13.54 3.32
CA ASN A 58 -0.16 14.23 3.61
C ASN A 58 0.51 14.90 2.40
N LYS A 59 -0.22 15.07 1.28
CA LYS A 59 0.24 15.86 0.12
C LYS A 59 0.01 17.37 0.26
N THR A 60 -0.69 17.81 1.31
CA THR A 60 -0.84 19.23 1.71
C THR A 60 0.38 19.70 2.48
#